data_AF-A0A133VHH3-F1
#
_entry.id   AF-A0A133VHH3-F1
#
_cell.length_a   1.000
_cell.length_b   1.000
_cell.length_c   1.000
_cell.angle_alpha   90.00
_cell.angle_beta   90.00
_cell.angle_gamma   90.00
#
_symmetry.space_group_name_H-M   'P 1'
#
loop_
_entity.id
_entity.type
_entity.pdbx_description
1 polymer ?
#
loop_
_entity_poly.entity_id
_entity_poly.type
_entity_poly.pdbx_seq_one_letter_code
_entity_poly.pdbx_strand_id
1 'polypeptide(L)'
;MVKPRPWVIISNQSHRARDVFIEVDWIETSKSLPTHVRTKLMNVFDKAPVNNPDGSRGVDLHIDMDEEVPTNTDFLKTENVNGSLNDICDFRERYFTSEREDTHYYALLTRFVETDEEILGGVAVSGVFSVSTYIRFDDGEQFLDADKSIGTTFIHELGHALGLDPLDFGGIDSENYSYGEYPSVMNYNSLNDRIKVGETSGYYYYSYSSETYRYSSGGVFDDWAHLAKGFEEP
;
A
#
# COMPACT_ATOMS: atom_id res chain seq x y z
N MET A 1 5.86 29.82 -26.76
CA MET A 1 6.35 28.60 -27.43
C MET A 1 7.51 28.08 -26.61
N VAL A 2 7.20 27.24 -25.61
CA VAL A 2 8.17 26.72 -24.63
C VAL A 2 8.80 25.47 -25.24
N LYS A 3 10.13 25.44 -25.35
CA LYS A 3 10.85 24.23 -25.79
C LYS A 3 10.80 23.19 -24.68
N PRO A 4 10.61 21.89 -24.98
CA PRO A 4 10.73 20.84 -23.98
C PRO A 4 12.16 20.82 -23.43
N ARG A 5 12.28 20.73 -22.10
CA ARG A 5 13.58 20.55 -21.42
C ARG A 5 14.03 19.08 -21.59
N PRO A 6 15.33 18.83 -21.78
CA PRO A 6 15.83 17.47 -21.90
C PRO A 6 15.74 16.73 -20.56
N TRP A 7 15.35 15.46 -20.63
CA TRP A 7 15.35 14.52 -19.53
C TRP A 7 16.70 14.52 -18.80
N VAL A 8 16.66 14.73 -17.49
CA VAL A 8 17.81 14.48 -16.61
C VAL A 8 17.88 12.97 -16.46
N ILE A 9 18.81 12.34 -17.18
CA ILE A 9 19.23 10.97 -16.87
C ILE A 9 19.99 11.07 -15.54
N ILE A 10 19.35 10.64 -14.45
CA ILE A 10 20.05 10.33 -13.21
C ILE A 10 20.84 9.06 -13.50
N SER A 11 22.12 9.22 -13.82
CA SER A 11 22.98 8.10 -14.14
C SER A 11 23.37 7.34 -12.86
N ASN A 12 23.25 6.01 -12.96
CA ASN A 12 23.86 4.97 -12.13
C ASN A 12 22.99 4.25 -11.07
N GLN A 13 21.70 4.07 -11.33
CA GLN A 13 20.99 2.85 -10.92
C GLN A 13 20.45 2.16 -12.17
N SER A 14 20.64 0.85 -12.29
CA SER A 14 20.05 0.07 -13.39
C SER A 14 18.55 -0.01 -13.13
N HIS A 15 17.79 0.97 -13.60
CA HIS A 15 16.34 0.89 -13.60
C HIS A 15 15.92 -0.31 -14.44
N ARG A 16 15.14 -1.20 -13.84
CA ARG A 16 14.44 -2.25 -14.59
C ARG A 16 13.44 -1.60 -15.51
N ALA A 17 13.03 -2.30 -16.58
CA ALA A 17 11.97 -1.80 -17.46
C ALA A 17 10.62 -1.58 -16.75
N ARG A 18 10.46 -2.07 -15.52
CA ARG A 18 9.25 -1.95 -14.70
C ARG A 18 9.62 -1.26 -13.39
N ASP A 19 9.37 0.04 -13.34
CA ASP A 19 9.44 0.87 -12.13
C ASP A 19 8.01 1.21 -11.66
N VAL A 20 7.82 1.27 -10.35
CA VAL A 20 6.61 1.82 -9.70
C VAL A 20 7.06 2.96 -8.81
N PHE A 21 6.54 4.16 -9.04
CA PHE A 21 6.84 5.32 -8.21
C PHE A 21 5.64 5.71 -7.36
N ILE A 22 5.88 6.06 -6.09
CA ILE A 22 4.83 6.48 -5.17
C ILE A 22 5.30 7.73 -4.44
N GLU A 23 4.49 8.78 -4.46
CA GLU A 23 4.60 9.91 -3.54
C GLU A 23 3.80 9.59 -2.27
N VAL A 24 4.42 9.75 -1.10
CA VAL A 24 3.80 9.48 0.20
C VAL A 24 3.82 10.71 1.08
N ASP A 25 2.63 11.23 1.35
CA ASP A 25 2.39 12.27 2.35
C ASP A 25 1.85 11.66 3.64
N TRP A 26 1.91 12.44 4.72
CA TRP A 26 1.23 12.11 5.97
C TRP A 26 0.64 13.37 6.60
N ILE A 27 -0.52 13.24 7.24
CA ILE A 27 -1.11 14.38 7.96
C ILE A 27 -0.36 14.64 9.28
N GLU A 28 -0.37 15.89 9.77
CA GLU A 28 0.31 16.31 11.00
C GLU A 28 -0.07 15.50 12.27
N THR A 29 -1.25 14.90 12.31
CA THR A 29 -1.72 14.05 13.42
C THR A 29 -1.39 12.56 13.26
N SER A 30 -0.73 12.20 12.17
CA SER A 30 -0.34 10.85 11.79
C SER A 30 1.17 10.62 12.03
N LYS A 31 1.72 9.54 11.46
CA LYS A 31 3.15 9.24 11.46
C LYS A 31 3.59 8.88 10.05
N SER A 32 4.79 9.32 9.68
CA SER A 32 5.45 8.90 8.45
C SER A 32 5.79 7.39 8.47
N LEU A 33 5.90 6.80 7.27
CA LEU A 33 6.26 5.40 7.10
C LEU A 33 7.76 5.21 7.38
N PRO A 34 8.19 4.42 8.38
CA PRO A 34 9.61 4.30 8.73
C PRO A 34 10.46 3.65 7.62
N THR A 35 11.74 4.04 7.52
CA THR A 35 12.67 3.54 6.49
C THR A 35 12.76 2.01 6.43
N HIS A 36 12.77 1.32 7.58
CA HIS A 36 12.88 -0.14 7.59
C HIS A 36 11.65 -0.83 6.98
N VAL A 37 10.46 -0.24 7.13
CA VAL A 37 9.23 -0.71 6.50
C VAL A 37 9.31 -0.50 4.99
N ARG A 38 9.70 0.71 4.55
CA ARG A 38 9.90 1.01 3.12
C ARG A 38 10.89 0.03 2.47
N THR A 39 12.03 -0.25 3.11
CA THR A 39 13.00 -1.23 2.60
C THR A 39 12.40 -2.62 2.46
N LYS A 40 11.54 -3.06 3.38
CA LYS A 40 10.86 -4.37 3.26
C LYS A 40 9.88 -4.38 2.08
N LEU A 41 9.09 -3.32 1.91
CA LEU A 41 8.18 -3.16 0.78
C LEU A 41 8.94 -3.20 -0.56
N MET A 42 10.02 -2.43 -0.68
CA MET A 42 10.90 -2.43 -1.85
C MET A 42 11.46 -3.83 -2.15
N ASN A 43 11.88 -4.57 -1.12
CA ASN A 43 12.38 -5.93 -1.26
C ASN A 43 11.34 -6.95 -1.76
N VAL A 44 10.05 -6.70 -1.55
CA VAL A 44 8.97 -7.58 -2.05
C VAL A 44 8.85 -7.42 -3.56
N PHE A 45 8.85 -6.19 -4.05
CA PHE A 45 8.81 -5.87 -5.48
C PHE A 45 10.10 -6.27 -6.19
N ASP A 46 11.27 -6.07 -5.55
CA ASP A 46 12.56 -6.49 -6.08
C ASP A 46 12.60 -8.00 -6.38
N LYS A 47 11.93 -8.80 -5.56
CA LYS A 47 11.84 -10.26 -5.69
C LYS A 47 10.63 -10.74 -6.46
N ALA A 48 9.82 -9.83 -7.03
CA ALA A 48 8.64 -10.19 -7.78
C ALA A 48 8.98 -11.17 -8.92
N PRO A 49 8.17 -12.21 -9.17
CA PRO A 49 8.41 -13.18 -10.24
C PRO A 49 8.06 -12.63 -11.64
N VAL A 50 8.33 -11.34 -11.86
CA VAL A 50 8.07 -10.61 -13.11
C VAL A 50 9.34 -10.59 -13.94
N ASN A 51 9.26 -10.88 -15.24
CA ASN A 51 10.41 -10.80 -16.15
C ASN A 51 10.40 -9.46 -16.88
N ASN A 52 11.58 -8.87 -17.06
CA ASN A 52 11.76 -7.64 -17.82
C ASN A 52 12.34 -7.92 -19.22
N PRO A 53 12.09 -7.05 -20.22
CA PRO A 53 12.62 -7.20 -21.58
C PRO A 53 14.16 -7.25 -21.67
N ASP A 54 14.85 -6.65 -20.70
CA ASP A 54 16.31 -6.67 -20.60
C ASP A 54 16.88 -7.98 -20.00
N GLY A 55 16.00 -8.92 -19.63
CA GLY A 55 16.35 -10.21 -19.03
C GLY A 55 16.52 -10.16 -17.50
N SER A 56 16.37 -9.00 -16.87
CA SER A 56 16.27 -8.89 -15.41
C SER A 56 14.92 -9.42 -14.90
N ARG A 57 14.80 -9.61 -13.59
CA ARG A 57 13.56 -10.02 -12.91
C ARG A 57 13.22 -9.04 -11.80
N GLY A 58 11.94 -8.96 -11.46
CA GLY A 58 11.40 -8.12 -10.40
C GLY A 58 10.98 -6.73 -10.89
N VAL A 59 10.46 -5.95 -9.96
CA VAL A 59 9.94 -4.58 -10.17
C VAL A 59 10.68 -3.65 -9.21
N ASP A 60 11.10 -2.49 -9.70
CA ASP A 60 11.75 -1.50 -8.85
C ASP A 60 10.67 -0.60 -8.25
N LEU A 61 10.46 -0.69 -6.93
CA LEU A 61 9.52 0.16 -6.20
C LEU A 61 10.26 1.35 -5.59
N HIS A 62 9.83 2.55 -5.94
CA HIS A 62 10.34 3.83 -5.41
C HIS A 62 9.28 4.45 -4.51
N ILE A 63 9.59 4.58 -3.23
CA ILE A 63 8.71 5.21 -2.24
C ILE A 63 9.35 6.52 -1.81
N ASP A 64 8.82 7.61 -2.36
CA ASP A 64 9.25 8.97 -2.08
C ASP A 64 8.39 9.54 -0.95
N MET A 65 8.96 9.59 0.25
CA MET A 65 8.34 10.36 1.33
C MET A 65 8.49 11.84 1.01
N ASP A 66 7.40 12.58 0.87
CA ASP A 66 7.44 13.98 0.47
C ASP A 66 7.26 14.90 1.68
N GLU A 67 6.02 15.21 2.07
CA GLU A 67 5.78 16.17 3.15
C GLU A 67 4.75 15.76 4.21
N GLU A 68 4.86 16.42 5.35
CA GLU A 68 3.81 16.44 6.36
C GLU A 68 2.82 17.54 6.00
N VAL A 69 1.56 17.16 5.77
CA VAL A 69 0.50 18.09 5.32
C VAL A 69 -0.45 18.47 6.46
N PRO A 70 -0.97 19.70 6.49
CA PRO A 70 -1.97 20.10 7.47
C PRO A 70 -3.30 19.39 7.21
N THR A 71 -4.11 19.21 8.25
CA THR A 71 -5.43 18.59 8.16
C THR A 71 -6.47 19.38 8.95
N ASN A 72 -7.74 19.24 8.58
CA ASN A 72 -8.87 19.73 9.39
C ASN A 72 -9.57 18.62 10.18
N THR A 73 -9.15 17.36 9.98
CA THR A 73 -9.79 16.17 10.55
C THR A 73 -8.77 15.07 10.83
N ASP A 74 -9.06 14.27 11.85
CA ASP A 74 -8.37 13.02 12.11
C ASP A 74 -9.00 11.83 11.36
N PHE A 75 -10.19 12.04 10.80
CA PHE A 75 -11.00 11.03 10.14
C PHE A 75 -11.14 11.37 8.66
N LEU A 76 -10.46 10.59 7.82
CA LEU A 76 -10.49 10.70 6.37
C LEU A 76 -11.61 9.84 5.81
N LYS A 77 -12.55 10.44 5.09
CA LYS A 77 -13.65 9.72 4.44
C LYS A 77 -13.15 8.91 3.25
N THR A 78 -13.67 7.70 3.09
CA THR A 78 -13.41 6.85 1.91
C THR A 78 -14.08 7.36 0.64
N GLU A 79 -15.20 8.07 0.79
CA GLU A 79 -15.95 8.65 -0.32
C GLU A 79 -15.62 10.13 -0.53
N ASN A 80 -15.83 10.63 -1.74
CA ASN A 80 -15.68 12.05 -2.05
C ASN A 80 -16.84 12.82 -1.42
N VAL A 81 -16.53 13.64 -0.40
CA VAL A 81 -17.50 14.40 0.38
C VAL A 81 -17.27 15.89 0.21
N ASN A 82 -18.34 16.68 0.32
CA ASN A 82 -18.19 18.14 0.31
C ASN A 82 -17.36 18.59 1.53
N GLY A 83 -16.31 19.35 1.29
CA GLY A 83 -15.44 19.85 2.34
C GLY A 83 -14.09 20.25 1.78
N SER A 84 -13.11 20.41 2.66
CA SER A 84 -11.72 20.55 2.26
C SER A 84 -10.86 19.77 3.24
N LEU A 85 -9.99 18.92 2.71
CA LEU A 85 -9.06 18.09 3.48
C LEU A 85 -9.79 17.11 4.40
N ASN A 86 -10.89 16.51 3.91
CA ASN A 86 -11.64 15.49 4.62
C ASN A 86 -11.76 14.15 3.87
N ASP A 87 -11.32 14.10 2.62
CA ASP A 87 -11.16 12.86 1.87
C ASP A 87 -9.85 12.86 1.05
N ILE A 88 -9.47 11.70 0.52
CA ILE A 88 -8.21 11.53 -0.19
C ILE A 88 -8.13 12.35 -1.49
N CYS A 89 -9.26 12.65 -2.14
CA CYS A 89 -9.27 13.42 -3.37
C CYS A 89 -8.83 14.86 -3.11
N ASP A 90 -9.30 15.46 -2.01
CA ASP A 90 -8.90 16.81 -1.60
C ASP A 90 -7.39 16.92 -1.34
N PHE A 91 -6.81 15.93 -0.66
CA PHE A 91 -5.37 15.92 -0.39
C PHE A 91 -4.58 15.75 -1.67
N ARG A 92 -4.98 14.81 -2.54
CA ARG A 92 -4.33 14.63 -3.84
C ARG A 92 -4.41 15.90 -4.68
N GLU A 93 -5.58 16.54 -4.80
CA GLU A 93 -5.73 17.77 -5.61
C GLU A 93 -4.81 18.89 -5.11
N ARG A 94 -4.55 18.95 -3.80
CA ARG A 94 -3.82 20.05 -3.17
C ARG A 94 -2.32 19.83 -3.03
N TYR A 95 -1.91 18.60 -2.72
CA TYR A 95 -0.54 18.29 -2.30
C TYR A 95 0.21 17.41 -3.29
N PHE A 96 -0.50 16.62 -4.12
CA PHE A 96 0.18 15.76 -5.07
C PHE A 96 0.98 16.61 -6.08
N THR A 97 2.26 16.31 -6.21
CA THR A 97 3.14 17.06 -7.11
C THR A 97 2.68 16.93 -8.56
N SER A 98 2.34 18.05 -9.20
CA SER A 98 1.77 18.05 -10.55
C SER A 98 2.66 17.39 -11.62
N GLU A 99 3.99 17.51 -11.47
CA GLU A 99 4.96 16.89 -12.38
C GLU A 99 5.01 15.35 -12.27
N ARG A 100 4.40 14.78 -11.22
CA ARG A 100 4.35 13.35 -10.95
C ARG A 100 3.04 12.70 -11.40
N GLU A 101 2.06 13.46 -11.90
CA GLU A 101 0.72 12.95 -12.25
C GLU A 101 0.70 11.77 -13.21
N ASP A 102 1.62 11.74 -14.18
CA ASP A 102 1.71 10.68 -15.19
C ASP A 102 2.62 9.50 -14.78
N THR A 103 3.28 9.58 -13.62
CA THR A 103 4.36 8.64 -13.27
C THR A 103 4.28 8.06 -11.87
N HIS A 104 3.58 8.73 -10.94
CA HIS A 104 3.49 8.30 -9.55
C HIS A 104 2.06 7.97 -9.15
N TYR A 105 1.97 6.99 -8.26
CA TYR A 105 0.83 6.79 -7.40
C TYR A 105 0.89 7.79 -6.23
N TYR A 106 -0.26 8.14 -5.66
CA TYR A 106 -0.33 9.00 -4.48
C TYR A 106 -0.79 8.21 -3.26
N ALA A 107 -0.06 8.32 -2.16
CA ALA A 107 -0.38 7.68 -0.90
C ALA A 107 -0.48 8.71 0.23
N LEU A 108 -1.51 8.60 1.06
CA LEU A 108 -1.67 9.44 2.24
C LEU A 108 -1.74 8.60 3.52
N LEU A 109 -0.82 8.84 4.46
CA LEU A 109 -0.89 8.24 5.80
C LEU A 109 -1.71 9.15 6.71
N THR A 110 -2.92 8.70 7.05
CA THR A 110 -3.85 9.43 7.90
C THR A 110 -3.89 8.86 9.32
N ARG A 111 -4.53 9.57 10.25
CA ARG A 111 -4.78 9.04 11.60
C ARG A 111 -5.80 7.91 11.53
N PHE A 112 -6.96 8.17 10.93
CA PHE A 112 -8.02 7.20 10.65
C PHE A 112 -8.59 7.38 9.23
N VAL A 113 -8.84 6.26 8.55
CA VAL A 113 -9.71 6.14 7.37
C VAL A 113 -11.07 5.65 7.87
N GLU A 114 -12.17 6.22 7.41
CA GLU A 114 -13.50 5.83 7.85
C GLU A 114 -14.54 5.82 6.74
N THR A 115 -15.52 4.94 6.90
CA THR A 115 -16.84 5.06 6.30
C THR A 115 -17.79 5.73 7.30
N ASP A 116 -19.08 5.81 6.99
CA ASP A 116 -20.07 6.25 7.97
C ASP A 116 -20.33 5.20 9.08
N GLU A 117 -19.91 3.95 8.88
CA GLU A 117 -20.20 2.84 9.79
C GLU A 117 -18.97 2.36 10.57
N GLU A 118 -17.76 2.51 10.02
CA GLU A 118 -16.56 1.90 10.58
C GLU A 118 -15.26 2.67 10.30
N ILE A 119 -14.23 2.39 11.12
CA ILE A 119 -12.85 2.80 10.87
C ILE A 119 -12.13 1.65 10.18
N LEU A 120 -11.48 1.96 9.06
CA LEU A 120 -10.77 1.02 8.22
C LEU A 120 -9.26 1.06 8.44
N GLY A 121 -8.57 0.00 8.03
CA GLY A 121 -7.12 0.01 7.92
C GLY A 121 -6.62 0.92 6.80
N GLY A 122 -7.31 0.92 5.66
CA GLY A 122 -6.95 1.67 4.48
C GLY A 122 -8.08 1.69 3.45
N VAL A 123 -7.84 2.41 2.36
CA VAL A 123 -8.69 2.42 1.17
C VAL A 123 -7.86 2.79 -0.05
N ALA A 124 -8.14 2.18 -1.18
CA ALA A 124 -7.52 2.49 -2.45
C ALA A 124 -8.56 2.76 -3.53
N VAL A 125 -8.29 3.77 -4.37
CA VAL A 125 -9.06 4.09 -5.56
C VAL A 125 -8.09 4.49 -6.66
N SER A 126 -8.02 3.69 -7.72
CA SER A 126 -7.38 3.98 -9.02
C SER A 126 -6.20 4.95 -8.95
N GLY A 127 -5.00 4.46 -8.64
CA GLY A 127 -3.80 5.29 -8.62
C GLY A 127 -3.52 6.00 -7.27
N VAL A 128 -4.47 5.92 -6.33
CA VAL A 128 -4.44 6.68 -5.08
C VAL A 128 -4.83 5.76 -3.92
N PHE A 129 -4.20 5.90 -2.75
CA PHE A 129 -4.61 5.15 -1.57
C PHE A 129 -4.28 5.82 -0.24
N SER A 130 -5.00 5.47 0.82
CA SER A 130 -4.79 5.98 2.17
C SER A 130 -4.66 4.84 3.17
N VAL A 131 -3.85 5.08 4.22
CA VAL A 131 -3.60 4.10 5.28
C VAL A 131 -3.77 4.76 6.65
N SER A 132 -4.59 4.16 7.51
CA SER A 132 -4.70 4.51 8.92
C SER A 132 -3.42 4.16 9.67
N THR A 133 -2.94 5.09 10.49
CA THR A 133 -1.78 4.86 11.36
C THR A 133 -2.16 4.60 12.83
N TYR A 134 -3.44 4.74 13.17
CA TYR A 134 -3.97 4.47 14.50
C TYR A 134 -5.17 3.53 14.45
N ILE A 135 -5.45 2.92 15.59
CA ILE A 135 -6.69 2.21 15.88
C ILE A 135 -7.39 2.87 17.09
N ARG A 136 -8.72 2.87 17.08
CA ARG A 136 -9.55 3.45 18.13
C ARG A 136 -10.26 2.35 18.93
N PHE A 137 -10.22 2.48 20.25
CA PHE A 137 -10.92 1.66 21.22
C PHE A 137 -11.81 2.54 22.11
N ASP A 138 -12.66 1.93 22.94
CA ASP A 138 -13.54 2.64 23.86
C ASP A 138 -12.77 3.52 24.87
N ASP A 139 -11.55 3.13 25.24
CA ASP A 139 -10.73 3.77 26.26
C ASP A 139 -9.57 4.62 25.70
N GLY A 140 -9.45 4.73 24.37
CA GLY A 140 -8.46 5.61 23.74
C GLY A 140 -8.06 5.19 22.34
N GLU A 141 -6.92 5.72 21.90
CA GLU A 141 -6.36 5.50 20.58
C GLU A 141 -4.93 5.00 20.71
N GLN A 142 -4.55 4.07 19.83
CA GLN A 142 -3.22 3.48 19.83
C GLN A 142 -2.59 3.59 18.46
N PHE A 143 -1.31 3.99 18.42
CA PHE A 143 -0.51 3.92 17.21
C PHE A 143 -0.29 2.46 16.80
N LEU A 144 -0.55 2.15 15.54
CA LEU A 144 -0.40 0.82 14.98
C LEU A 144 1.07 0.43 14.86
N ASP A 145 1.36 -0.88 14.91
CA ASP A 145 2.71 -1.37 14.62
C ASP A 145 3.06 -1.05 13.16
N ALA A 146 4.09 -0.22 12.97
CA ALA A 146 4.45 0.28 11.65
C ALA A 146 4.84 -0.83 10.67
N ASP A 147 5.50 -1.87 11.17
CA ASP A 147 5.95 -3.00 10.36
C ASP A 147 4.77 -3.95 10.09
N LYS A 148 3.97 -4.27 11.11
CA LYS A 148 2.97 -5.33 10.95
C LYS A 148 1.64 -4.83 10.41
N SER A 149 1.14 -3.74 10.94
CA SER A 149 -0.19 -3.23 10.59
C SER A 149 -0.06 -2.24 9.43
N ILE A 150 0.65 -1.13 9.65
CA ILE A 150 0.72 -0.05 8.65
C ILE A 150 1.37 -0.55 7.37
N GLY A 151 2.50 -1.26 7.44
CA GLY A 151 3.17 -1.75 6.24
C GLY A 151 2.42 -2.86 5.51
N THR A 152 1.67 -3.73 6.21
CA THR A 152 0.84 -4.75 5.55
C THR A 152 -0.35 -4.11 4.86
N THR A 153 -1.01 -3.15 5.50
CA THR A 153 -2.09 -2.38 4.87
C THR A 153 -1.56 -1.55 3.71
N PHE A 154 -0.40 -0.90 3.86
CA PHE A 154 0.21 -0.12 2.78
C PHE A 154 0.44 -0.97 1.53
N ILE A 155 1.00 -2.18 1.68
CA ILE A 155 1.19 -3.05 0.51
C ILE A 155 -0.15 -3.58 -0.03
N HIS A 156 -1.12 -3.89 0.82
CA HIS A 156 -2.47 -4.29 0.39
C HIS A 156 -3.13 -3.21 -0.48
N GLU A 157 -3.19 -1.98 0.02
CA GLU A 157 -3.77 -0.85 -0.69
C GLU A 157 -2.98 -0.47 -1.96
N LEU A 158 -1.65 -0.60 -1.92
CA LEU A 158 -0.83 -0.46 -3.12
C LEU A 158 -1.22 -1.50 -4.18
N GLY A 159 -1.56 -2.72 -3.78
CA GLY A 159 -2.02 -3.77 -4.71
C GLY A 159 -3.27 -3.35 -5.46
N HIS A 160 -4.25 -2.81 -4.75
CA HIS A 160 -5.44 -2.21 -5.36
C HIS A 160 -5.12 -1.00 -6.23
N ALA A 161 -4.25 -0.10 -5.78
CA ALA A 161 -3.85 1.06 -6.57
C ALA A 161 -3.19 0.65 -7.89
N LEU A 162 -2.44 -0.46 -7.89
CA LEU A 162 -1.81 -1.07 -9.07
C LEU A 162 -2.78 -1.91 -9.92
N GLY A 163 -4.01 -2.12 -9.46
CA GLY A 163 -5.09 -2.73 -10.25
C GLY A 163 -5.50 -4.14 -9.86
N LEU A 164 -5.14 -4.65 -8.68
CA LEU A 164 -5.77 -5.86 -8.14
C LEU A 164 -7.17 -5.51 -7.64
N ASP A 165 -8.20 -6.17 -8.18
CA ASP A 165 -9.60 -5.91 -7.84
C ASP A 165 -10.29 -7.21 -7.39
N PRO A 166 -11.23 -7.17 -6.42
CA PRO A 166 -12.06 -8.33 -6.05
C PRO A 166 -12.75 -9.06 -7.23
N LEU A 167 -12.93 -8.38 -8.36
CA LEU A 167 -13.49 -8.94 -9.60
C LEU A 167 -12.47 -9.74 -10.44
N ASP A 168 -11.17 -9.58 -10.23
CA ASP A 168 -10.14 -10.36 -10.93
C ASP A 168 -10.23 -11.85 -10.58
N PHE A 169 -10.36 -12.13 -9.28
CA PHE A 169 -10.65 -13.45 -8.73
C PHE A 169 -11.11 -13.32 -7.27
N GLY A 170 -12.00 -14.21 -6.83
CA GLY A 170 -12.74 -14.07 -5.57
C GLY A 170 -11.96 -14.27 -4.26
N GLY A 171 -10.63 -14.27 -4.30
CA GLY A 171 -9.77 -14.34 -3.11
C GLY A 171 -9.39 -12.98 -2.53
N ILE A 172 -9.34 -11.94 -3.38
CA ILE A 172 -9.04 -10.56 -2.97
C ILE A 172 -10.16 -10.05 -2.06
N ASP A 173 -9.78 -9.40 -0.96
CA ASP A 173 -10.65 -8.82 0.06
C ASP A 173 -11.66 -9.81 0.65
N SER A 174 -11.23 -11.07 0.74
CA SER A 174 -12.10 -12.16 1.12
C SER A 174 -11.49 -13.01 2.22
N GLU A 175 -12.36 -13.54 3.08
CA GLU A 175 -12.04 -14.59 4.05
C GLU A 175 -12.41 -16.00 3.53
N ASN A 176 -12.89 -16.12 2.29
CA ASN A 176 -13.38 -17.38 1.74
C ASN A 176 -12.31 -18.45 1.55
N TYR A 177 -11.04 -18.05 1.43
CA TYR A 177 -9.91 -18.95 1.21
C TYR A 177 -8.90 -18.79 2.35
N SER A 178 -8.37 -19.90 2.84
CA SER A 178 -7.28 -19.87 3.82
C SER A 178 -6.04 -19.18 3.23
N TYR A 179 -5.15 -18.67 4.08
CA TYR A 179 -3.90 -18.09 3.59
C TYR A 179 -3.03 -19.15 2.89
N GLY A 180 -3.16 -20.43 3.28
CA GLY A 180 -2.52 -21.53 2.55
C GLY A 180 -2.99 -21.69 1.10
N GLU A 181 -4.27 -21.43 0.82
CA GLU A 181 -4.85 -21.48 -0.52
C GLU A 181 -4.56 -20.22 -1.33
N TYR A 182 -4.55 -19.06 -0.67
CA TYR A 182 -4.23 -17.75 -1.26
C TYR A 182 -3.24 -16.98 -0.37
N PRO A 183 -1.92 -17.25 -0.50
CA PRO A 183 -0.90 -16.67 0.37
C PRO A 183 -0.55 -15.25 -0.10
N SER A 184 -1.46 -14.32 0.14
CA SER A 184 -1.38 -12.93 -0.29
C SER A 184 -1.82 -11.95 0.80
N VAL A 185 -1.26 -10.75 0.78
CA VAL A 185 -1.72 -9.58 1.56
C VAL A 185 -3.14 -9.19 1.20
N MET A 186 -3.60 -9.51 -0.01
CA MET A 186 -4.96 -9.27 -0.46
C MET A 186 -5.98 -10.25 0.14
N ASN A 187 -5.52 -11.31 0.80
CA ASN A 187 -6.38 -12.22 1.55
C ASN A 187 -6.62 -11.66 2.95
N TYR A 188 -7.88 -11.50 3.38
CA TYR A 188 -8.18 -11.02 4.73
C TYR A 188 -7.78 -12.01 5.84
N ASN A 189 -7.59 -13.29 5.49
CA ASN A 189 -7.00 -14.27 6.39
C ASN A 189 -5.47 -14.16 6.53
N SER A 190 -4.80 -13.25 5.82
CA SER A 190 -3.34 -13.05 5.89
C SER A 190 -2.82 -12.70 7.28
N LEU A 191 -3.66 -12.07 8.11
CA LEU A 191 -3.36 -11.77 9.51
C LEU A 191 -3.89 -12.85 10.48
N ASN A 192 -4.75 -13.77 10.00
CA ASN A 192 -5.43 -14.79 10.80
C ASN A 192 -4.68 -16.14 10.82
N ASP A 193 -3.83 -16.45 9.84
CA ASP A 193 -2.93 -17.61 9.88
C ASP A 193 -1.69 -17.32 10.75
N ARG A 194 -1.96 -17.14 12.04
CA ARG A 194 -1.00 -16.84 13.09
C ARG A 194 -0.18 -18.09 13.44
N ILE A 195 1.16 -17.99 13.43
CA ILE A 195 2.00 -19.01 14.07
C ILE A 195 1.81 -18.89 15.59
N LYS A 196 1.19 -19.88 16.24
CA LYS A 196 1.13 -19.99 17.70
C LYS A 196 2.55 -20.25 18.23
N VAL A 197 3.15 -19.26 18.91
CA VAL A 197 4.51 -19.38 19.47
C VAL A 197 4.54 -19.67 20.96
N GLY A 198 3.40 -19.62 21.63
CA GLY A 198 3.29 -20.01 23.03
C GLY A 198 1.92 -19.74 23.63
N GLU A 199 1.73 -20.21 24.85
CA GLU A 199 0.53 -20.00 25.66
C GLU A 199 0.98 -19.77 27.11
N THR A 200 0.45 -18.73 27.76
CA THR A 200 0.63 -18.51 29.20
C THR A 200 -0.65 -17.91 29.76
N SER A 201 -1.20 -18.54 30.81
CA SER A 201 -2.38 -18.05 31.54
C SER A 201 -3.61 -17.76 30.66
N GLY A 202 -3.87 -18.58 29.64
CA GLY A 202 -5.03 -18.42 28.75
C GLY A 202 -4.90 -17.29 27.70
N TYR A 203 -3.75 -16.62 27.65
CA TYR A 203 -3.40 -15.69 26.59
C TYR A 203 -2.55 -16.38 25.53
N TYR A 204 -2.99 -16.26 24.27
CA TYR A 204 -2.27 -16.79 23.11
C TYR A 204 -1.23 -15.78 22.64
N TYR A 205 0.01 -16.22 22.48
CA TYR A 205 1.08 -15.43 21.87
C TYR A 205 1.22 -15.85 20.41
N TYR A 206 1.06 -14.86 19.55
CA TYR A 206 1.17 -15.02 18.10
C TYR A 206 2.41 -14.29 17.62
N SER A 207 3.25 -15.00 16.86
CA SER A 207 4.34 -14.38 16.11
C SER A 207 3.85 -14.07 14.72
N TYR A 208 4.17 -12.87 14.27
CA TYR A 208 4.05 -12.50 12.87
C TYR A 208 5.23 -13.14 12.16
N SER A 209 4.98 -14.00 11.18
CA SER A 209 6.07 -14.43 10.31
C SER A 209 6.49 -13.24 9.46
N SER A 210 7.75 -13.18 9.05
CA SER A 210 8.24 -12.21 8.05
C SER A 210 7.61 -12.40 6.65
N GLU A 211 6.57 -13.23 6.53
CA GLU A 211 5.85 -13.56 5.29
C GLU A 211 4.62 -12.67 5.08
N THR A 212 4.37 -11.70 5.98
CA THR A 212 3.18 -10.83 5.88
C THR A 212 3.19 -9.92 4.67
N TYR A 213 4.35 -9.58 4.08
CA TYR A 213 4.38 -8.78 2.84
C TYR A 213 4.58 -9.71 1.65
N ARG A 214 3.48 -10.24 1.14
CA ARG A 214 3.52 -11.18 0.04
C ARG A 214 2.33 -10.99 -0.86
N TYR A 215 2.58 -10.93 -2.16
CA TYR A 215 1.60 -11.23 -3.18
C TYR A 215 1.77 -12.69 -3.63
N SER A 216 0.66 -13.35 -3.91
CA SER A 216 0.65 -14.71 -4.45
C SER A 216 1.28 -14.76 -5.84
N SER A 217 1.79 -15.94 -6.21
CA SER A 217 2.40 -16.18 -7.51
C SER A 217 2.14 -17.61 -7.96
N GLY A 218 1.71 -17.77 -9.20
CA GLY A 218 1.30 -19.06 -9.77
C GLY A 218 0.00 -19.61 -9.18
N GLY A 219 -0.61 -20.56 -9.90
CA GLY A 219 -1.83 -21.22 -9.46
C GLY A 219 -3.10 -20.47 -9.86
N VAL A 220 -4.17 -20.63 -9.09
CA VAL A 220 -5.50 -20.04 -9.38
C VAL A 220 -5.55 -18.56 -8.98
N PHE A 221 -4.87 -18.22 -7.88
CA PHE A 221 -4.73 -16.85 -7.39
C PHE A 221 -3.29 -16.41 -7.62
N ASP A 222 -3.09 -15.52 -8.59
CA ASP A 222 -1.76 -15.09 -9.03
C ASP A 222 -1.72 -13.57 -9.17
N ASP A 223 -1.57 -12.90 -8.02
CA ASP A 223 -1.48 -11.44 -7.95
C ASP A 223 -0.40 -10.89 -8.86
N TRP A 224 0.80 -11.49 -8.83
CA TRP A 224 1.91 -11.01 -9.63
C TRP A 224 1.68 -11.13 -11.13
N ALA A 225 1.00 -12.18 -11.60
CA ALA A 225 0.61 -12.27 -13.00
C ALA A 225 -0.44 -11.22 -13.40
N HIS A 226 -1.33 -10.82 -12.49
CA HIS A 226 -2.25 -9.70 -12.73
C HIS A 226 -1.51 -8.36 -12.76
N LEU A 227 -0.73 -8.06 -11.72
CA LEU A 227 0.09 -6.85 -11.64
C LEU A 227 1.05 -6.71 -12.84
N ALA A 228 1.65 -7.81 -13.28
CA ALA A 228 2.55 -7.81 -14.43
C ALA A 228 1.91 -7.31 -15.73
N LYS A 229 0.59 -7.47 -15.91
CA LYS A 229 -0.11 -6.95 -17.09
C LYS A 229 -0.20 -5.42 -17.07
N GLY A 230 -0.34 -4.82 -15.88
CA GLY A 230 -0.38 -3.36 -15.71
C GLY A 230 0.99 -2.69 -15.91
N PHE A 231 2.08 -3.46 -15.85
CA PHE A 231 3.44 -2.98 -16.11
C PHE A 231 3.89 -3.18 -17.57
N GLU A 232 3.07 -3.79 -18.42
CA GLU A 232 3.34 -3.88 -19.86
C GLU A 232 2.73 -2.63 -20.51
N GLU A 233 3.59 -1.83 -21.16
CA GLU A 233 3.42 -0.42 -21.62
C GLU A 233 2.01 0.07 -22.05
N PRO A 234 1.72 1.38 -21.97
CA PRO A 234 0.53 1.97 -22.58
C PRO A 234 0.40 1.72 -24.09
#